data_AF-A0A7X2SY80-F1
#
_entry.id   AF-A0A7X2SY80-F1
#
_cell.length_a   1.000
_cell.length_b   1.000
_cell.length_c   1.000
_cell.angle_alpha   90.00
_cell.angle_beta   90.00
_cell.angle_gamma   90.00
#
_symmetry.space_group_name_H-M   'P 1'
#
loop_
_entity.id
_entity.type
_entity.pdbx_description
1 polymer ?
#
loop_
_entity_poly.entity_id
_entity_poly.type
_entity_poly.pdbx_seq_one_letter_code
_entity_poly.pdbx_strand_id
1 'polypeptide(L)' 'GSRNRASGGSGLGLAICKNIADAHGGAIHAAHSDLGGLKIALHLRYVPLV' A
#
# COMPACT_ATOMS: atom_id res chain seq x y z
N GLY A 1 19.37 -6.44 -3.30
CA GLY A 1 18.07 -5.73 -3.38
C GLY A 1 16.94 -6.74 -3.32
N SER A 2 15.85 -6.42 -2.62
CA SER A 2 14.65 -7.23 -2.27
C SER A 2 14.11 -8.25 -3.31
N ARG A 3 14.55 -8.21 -4.57
CA ARG A 3 14.17 -9.12 -5.66
C ARG A 3 15.02 -10.40 -5.74
N ASN A 4 15.58 -10.88 -4.63
CA ASN A 4 16.20 -12.21 -4.59
C ASN A 4 15.16 -13.22 -4.11
N ARG A 5 14.60 -14.04 -5.01
CA ARG A 5 13.55 -15.03 -4.68
C ARG A 5 13.99 -16.06 -3.63
N ALA A 6 15.30 -16.24 -3.43
CA ALA A 6 15.86 -17.18 -2.47
C ALA A 6 15.88 -16.68 -1.02
N SER A 7 15.71 -15.38 -0.76
CA SER A 7 15.82 -14.83 0.61
C SER A 7 14.56 -14.13 1.12
N GLY A 8 13.51 -14.03 0.31
CA GLY A 8 12.34 -13.19 0.64
C GLY A 8 12.72 -11.70 0.71
N GLY A 9 11.84 -10.81 0.26
CA GLY A 9 12.03 -9.38 0.55
C GLY A 9 11.96 -9.15 2.06
N SER A 10 12.52 -8.06 2.56
CA SER A 10 12.46 -7.68 3.99
C SER A 10 11.05 -7.35 4.52
N GLY A 11 10.00 -7.56 3.72
CA GLY A 11 8.61 -7.25 4.09
C GLY A 11 8.29 -5.76 4.18
N LEU A 12 9.23 -4.86 3.85
CA LEU A 12 9.08 -3.42 4.09
C LEU A 12 8.09 -2.70 3.16
N GLY A 13 7.71 -3.30 2.03
CA GLY A 13 6.90 -2.61 1.01
C GLY A 13 5.59 -2.05 1.55
N LEU A 14 4.79 -2.88 2.21
CA LEU A 14 3.50 -2.44 2.77
C LEU A 14 3.66 -1.51 3.98
N ALA A 15 4.72 -1.69 4.77
CA ALA A 15 5.02 -0.79 5.88
C ALA A 15 5.35 0.63 5.37
N ILE A 16 6.13 0.73 4.29
CA ILE A 16 6.43 2.01 3.64
C ILE A 16 5.14 2.62 3.07
N CYS A 17 4.31 1.84 2.36
CA CYS A 17 3.05 2.34 1.82
C CYS A 17 2.10 2.86 2.93
N LYS A 18 2.03 2.16 4.07
CA LYS A 18 1.22 2.59 5.21
C LYS A 18 1.70 3.92 5.77
N ASN A 19 3.00 4.06 6.00
CA ASN A 19 3.59 5.31 6.50
C ASN A 19 3.33 6.50 5.55
N ILE A 20 3.43 6.28 4.23
CA ILE A 20 3.15 7.32 3.23
C ILE A 20 1.67 7.74 3.27
N ALA A 21 0.75 6.77 3.27
CA ALA A 21 -0.68 7.05 3.34
C ALA A 21 -1.04 7.84 4.61
N ASP A 22 -0.50 7.42 5.75
CA ASP A 22 -0.76 8.07 7.05
C ASP A 22 -0.18 9.50 7.09
N ALA A 23 1.03 9.71 6.56
CA ALA A 23 1.64 11.05 6.48
C ALA A 23 0.83 12.03 5.63
N HIS A 24 0.06 11.54 4.65
CA HIS A 24 -0.84 12.35 3.82
C HIS A 24 -2.24 12.50 4.43
N GLY A 25 -2.49 11.95 5.63
CA GLY A 25 -3.79 11.90 6.27
C GLY A 25 -4.80 11.06 5.48
N GLY A 26 -4.31 10.05 4.77
CA GLY A 26 -5.09 9.04 4.07
C GLY A 26 -5.07 7.69 4.79
N ALA A 27 -5.49 6.65 4.09
CA ALA A 27 -5.50 5.28 4.60
C ALA A 27 -5.25 4.27 3.48
N ILE A 28 -4.63 3.13 3.82
CA ILE A 28 -4.43 1.99 2.93
C ILE A 28 -4.99 0.72 3.55
N HIS A 29 -5.70 -0.08 2.76
CA HIS A 29 -6.32 -1.34 3.19
C HIS A 29 -6.01 -2.48 2.22
N ALA A 30 -5.83 -3.68 2.77
CA ALA A 30 -5.73 -4.93 2.03
C ALA A 30 -7.00 -5.75 2.24
N ALA A 31 -7.54 -6.30 1.16
CA ALA A 31 -8.71 -7.17 1.17
C ALA A 31 -8.60 -8.26 0.11
N HIS A 32 -9.46 -9.28 0.19
CA HIS A 32 -9.64 -10.20 -0.92
C HIS A 32 -10.21 -9.44 -2.14
N SER A 33 -9.69 -9.75 -3.32
CA SER A 33 -10.18 -9.21 -4.58
C SER A 33 -11.25 -10.13 -5.16
N ASP A 34 -12.32 -9.58 -5.72
CA ASP A 34 -13.35 -10.34 -6.43
C ASP A 34 -12.79 -11.08 -7.66
N LEU A 35 -11.58 -10.73 -8.10
CA LEU A 35 -10.82 -11.42 -9.15
C LEU A 35 -9.97 -12.61 -8.62
N GLY A 36 -10.14 -13.00 -7.35
CA GLY A 36 -9.46 -14.15 -6.74
C GLY A 36 -8.07 -13.88 -6.17
N GLY A 37 -7.69 -12.61 -6.02
CA GLY A 37 -6.35 -12.19 -5.57
C GLY A 37 -6.36 -11.21 -4.40
N LEU A 38 -5.39 -10.31 -4.40
CA LEU A 38 -5.25 -9.22 -3.43
C LEU A 38 -5.80 -7.91 -4.01
N LYS A 39 -6.65 -7.23 -3.26
CA LYS A 39 -7.08 -5.85 -3.52
C LYS A 39 -6.39 -4.93 -2.52
N ILE A 40 -5.77 -3.87 -3.04
CA ILE A 40 -5.23 -2.77 -2.23
C ILE A 40 -6.07 -1.53 -2.51
N ALA A 41 -6.66 -0.95 -1.47
CA ALA A 41 -7.45 0.28 -1.56
C ALA A 41 -6.71 1.43 -0.85
N LEU A 42 -6.41 2.51 -1.57
CA LEU A 42 -5.79 3.72 -1.05
C LEU A 42 -6.82 4.85 -1.06
N HIS A 43 -7.09 5.43 0.10
CA HIS A 43 -7.97 6.58 0.28
C HIS A 43 -7.11 7.79 0.62
N LEU A 44 -7.24 8.85 -0.17
CA LEU A 44 -6.56 10.13 0.05
C LEU A 44 -7.61 11.24 0.12
N ARG A 45 -7.30 12.28 0.90
CA ARG A 45 -8.12 13.49 0.93
C ARG A 45 -7.93 14.25 -0.38
N TYR A 46 -9.03 14.56 -1.05
CA TYR A 46 -9.03 15.48 -2.18
C TYR A 46 -8.90 16.91 -1.66
N VAL A 47 -7.99 17.68 -2.25
CA VAL A 47 -7.85 19.12 -2.02
C VAL A 47 -8.12 19.79 -3.37
N PRO A 48 -9.25 20.51 -3.53
CA PRO A 48 -9.51 21.24 -4.76
C PRO A 48 -8.43 22.30 -4.95
N LEU A 49 -7.90 22.38 -6.17
CA LEU A 49 -7.13 23.54 -6.60
C LEU A 49 -8.16 24.65 -6.84
N VAL A 50 -8.04 25.75 -6.12
CA VAL A 50 -8.74 27.00 -6.44
C VAL A 50 -8.51 27.40 -7.89
#